data_AF-A0A3N5GVN9-F1
#
_entry.id   AF-A0A3N5GVN9-F1
#
_cell.length_a   1.000
_cell.length_b   1.000
_cell.length_c   1.000
_cell.angle_alpha   90.00
_cell.angle_beta   90.00
_cell.angle_gamma   90.00
#
_symmetry.space_group_name_H-M   'P 1'
#
loop_
_entity.id
_entity.type
_entity.pdbx_description
1 polymer ?
#
loop_
_entity_poly.entity_id
_entity_poly.type
_entity_poly.pdbx_seq_one_letter_code
_entity_poly.pdbx_strand_id
1 'polypeptide(L)' 'MDKFTVTSLQQLRVPLGGQEIELQQIDFAAGGMSMLRVRIREGRRFTVFDLDPATAQAWGDAMCRWAQAQPGGRPG' A
#
# COMPACT_ATOMS: atom_id res chain seq x y z
N MET A 1 -25.64 4.96 -0.99
CA MET A 1 -24.20 5.31 -1.03
C MET A 1 -23.56 4.63 0.14
N ASP A 2 -23.01 3.45 -0.08
CA ASP A 2 -22.31 2.72 0.97
C ASP A 2 -21.19 3.59 1.51
N LYS A 3 -21.35 3.99 2.76
CA LYS A 3 -20.51 4.97 3.44
C LYS A 3 -19.27 4.23 3.92
N PHE A 4 -18.20 4.26 3.14
CA PHE A 4 -16.91 3.77 3.60
C PHE A 4 -16.12 4.89 4.29
N THR A 5 -15.35 4.53 5.31
CA THR A 5 -14.36 5.45 5.91
C THR A 5 -12.99 5.21 5.29
N VAL A 6 -12.24 6.28 5.10
CA VAL A 6 -10.87 6.24 4.57
C VAL A 6 -9.94 6.76 5.65
N THR A 7 -8.93 5.97 5.99
CA THR A 7 -7.88 6.38 6.93
C THR A 7 -6.53 6.29 6.23
N SER A 8 -5.81 7.42 6.12
CA SER A 8 -4.46 7.42 5.55
C SER A 8 -3.50 6.72 6.51
N LEU A 9 -2.69 5.81 6.00
CA LEU A 9 -1.74 5.01 6.79
C LEU A 9 -0.30 5.46 6.56
N GLN A 10 0.12 5.61 5.30
CA GLN A 10 1.49 5.96 4.95
C GLN A 10 1.57 6.59 3.56
N GLN A 11 2.50 7.53 3.39
CA GLN A 11 2.90 8.04 2.08
C GLN A 11 4.40 7.81 1.86
N LEU A 12 4.77 7.33 0.68
CA LEU A 12 6.14 7.05 0.26
C LEU A 12 6.41 7.76 -1.06
N ARG A 13 7.63 8.27 -1.22
CA ARG A 13 8.08 8.86 -2.48
C ARG A 13 9.24 8.05 -3.03
N VAL A 14 9.09 7.55 -4.25
CA VAL A 14 10.15 6.84 -4.95
C VAL A 14 11.15 7.89 -5.46
N PRO A 15 12.45 7.82 -5.10
CA PRO A 15 13.44 8.83 -5.49
C PRO A 15 13.64 8.92 -7.00
N LEU A 16 13.54 7.79 -7.69
CA LEU A 16 13.68 7.69 -9.14
C LEU A 16 12.28 7.76 -9.77
N GLY A 17 12.05 8.75 -10.64
CA GLY A 17 10.79 8.88 -11.39
C GLY A 17 9.67 9.66 -10.68
N GLY A 18 9.86 10.09 -9.43
CA GLY A 18 8.91 10.96 -8.73
C GLY A 18 7.54 10.32 -8.46
N GLN A 19 7.50 8.99 -8.41
CA GLN A 19 6.27 8.25 -8.12
C GLN A 19 5.92 8.42 -6.63
N GLU A 20 4.63 8.60 -6.37
CA GLU A 20 4.08 8.69 -5.01
C GLU A 20 3.23 7.44 -4.75
N ILE A 21 3.49 6.77 -3.62
CA ILE A 21 2.68 5.65 -3.15
C ILE A 21 1.99 6.08 -1.87
N GLU A 22 0.67 5.94 -1.82
CA GLU A 22 -0.14 6.20 -0.64
C GLU A 22 -0.89 4.93 -0.25
N LEU A 23 -0.80 4.56 1.03
CA LEU A 23 -1.51 3.46 1.65
C LEU A 23 -2.67 4.03 2.48
N GLN A 24 -3.87 3.49 2.28
CA GLN A 24 -5.07 3.88 3.01
C GLN A 24 -5.82 2.62 3.49
N GLN A 25 -6.39 2.67 4.68
CA GLN A 25 -7.41 1.70 5.09
C GLN A 25 -8.77 2.18 4.60
N ILE A 26 -9.53 1.25 4.02
CA ILE A 26 -10.92 1.45 3.63
C ILE A 26 -11.78 0.50 4.47
N ASP A 27 -12.67 1.06 5.28
CA ASP A 27 -13.64 0.27 6.04
C ASP A 27 -15.02 0.44 5.42
N PHE A 28 -15.61 -0.67 4.97
CA PHE A 28 -16.97 -0.70 4.44
C PHE A 28 -17.99 -0.80 5.58
N ALA A 29 -19.13 -0.12 5.45
CA ALA A 29 -20.19 -0.15 6.44
C ALA A 29 -20.77 -1.56 6.66
N ALA A 30 -21.46 -1.74 7.80
CA ALA A 30 -22.21 -2.96 8.17
C ALA A 30 -21.38 -4.24 8.34
N GLY A 31 -20.13 -4.13 8.82
CA GLY A 31 -19.28 -5.30 9.11
C GLY A 31 -18.56 -5.86 7.89
N GLY A 32 -18.44 -5.07 6.83
CA GLY A 32 -17.59 -5.39 5.68
C GLY A 32 -16.12 -5.48 6.06
N MET A 33 -15.34 -6.20 5.28
CA MET A 33 -13.90 -6.40 5.50
C MET A 33 -13.13 -5.09 5.31
N SER A 34 -12.21 -4.76 6.23
CA SER A 34 -11.24 -3.70 6.03
C SER A 34 -10.28 -4.06 4.90
N MET A 35 -10.12 -3.16 3.94
CA MET A 35 -9.22 -3.34 2.81
C MET A 35 -8.07 -2.33 2.86
N LEU A 36 -6.89 -2.75 2.40
CA LEU A 36 -5.76 -1.86 2.18
C LEU A 36 -5.83 -1.31 0.75
N ARG A 37 -6.15 -0.04 0.60
CA ARG A 37 -6.06 0.69 -0.66
C ARG A 37 -4.65 1.17 -0.89
N VAL A 38 -4.09 0.80 -2.03
CA VAL A 38 -2.80 1.28 -2.54
C VAL A 38 -3.08 2.23 -3.69
N ARG A 39 -2.55 3.45 -3.60
CA ARG A 39 -2.64 4.47 -4.64
C ARG A 39 -1.23 4.78 -5.11
N ILE A 40 -0.97 4.54 -6.39
CA ILE A 40 0.29 4.86 -7.04
C ILE A 40 0.04 5.99 -8.03
N ARG A 41 0.77 7.09 -7.87
CA ARG A 41 0.72 8.23 -8.79
C ARG A 41 2.05 8.37 -9.51
N GLU A 42 1.98 8.43 -10.83
CA GLU A 42 3.10 8.72 -11.72
C GLU A 42 2.73 9.92 -12.60
N GLY A 43 3.07 11.13 -12.14
CA GLY A 43 2.67 12.37 -12.78
C GLY A 43 1.14 12.55 -12.83
N ARG A 44 0.56 12.32 -14.01
CA ARG A 44 -0.89 12.37 -14.28
C ARG A 44 -1.56 10.99 -14.26
N ARG A 45 -0.78 9.90 -14.26
CA ARG A 45 -1.30 8.54 -14.22
C ARG A 45 -1.53 8.12 -12.78
N PHE A 46 -2.65 7.44 -12.55
CA PHE A 46 -3.02 6.92 -11.25
C PHE A 46 -3.38 5.44 -11.40
N THR A 47 -2.86 4.62 -10.51
CA THR A 47 -3.25 3.23 -10.36
C THR A 47 -3.71 3.04 -8.93
N VAL A 48 -4.92 2.50 -8.76
CA VAL A 48 -5.51 2.25 -7.45
C VAL A 48 -5.99 0.81 -7.42
N PHE A 49 -5.65 0.10 -6.36
CA PHE A 49 -6.15 -1.24 -6.09
C PHE A 49 -6.33 -1.45 -4.59
N ASP A 50 -7.29 -2.29 -4.24
CA ASP A 50 -7.62 -2.63 -2.87
C ASP A 50 -7.21 -4.08 -2.61
N LEU A 51 -6.46 -4.31 -1.54
CA LEU A 51 -5.96 -5.62 -1.13
C LEU A 51 -6.71 -6.07 0.13
N ASP A 52 -7.11 -7.34 0.17
CA ASP A 52 -7.51 -7.98 1.42
C ASP A 52 -6.29 -8.20 2.34
N PRO A 53 -6.49 -8.48 3.64
CA PRO A 53 -5.39 -8.66 4.59
C PRO A 53 -4.38 -9.74 4.21
N ALA A 54 -4.82 -10.87 3.62
CA ALA A 54 -3.91 -11.96 3.27
C ALA A 54 -3.03 -11.58 2.08
N THR A 55 -3.60 -10.94 1.06
CA THR A 55 -2.84 -10.43 -0.08
C THR A 55 -1.87 -9.32 0.35
N ALA A 56 -2.30 -8.41 1.22
CA ALA A 56 -1.45 -7.35 1.77
C ALA A 56 -0.24 -7.92 2.54
N GLN A 57 -0.45 -8.93 3.39
CA GLN A 57 0.62 -9.62 4.11
C GLN A 57 1.62 -10.26 3.15
N ALA A 58 1.13 -11.03 2.17
CA ALA A 58 1.99 -11.71 1.20
C ALA A 58 2.84 -10.72 0.39
N TRP A 59 2.26 -9.59 -0.01
CA TRP A 59 2.98 -8.54 -0.73
C TRP A 59 4.03 -7.84 0.15
N GLY A 60 3.67 -7.50 1.39
CA GLY A 60 4.59 -6.93 2.38
C GLY A 60 5.81 -7.82 2.63
N ASP A 61 5.58 -9.11 2.89
CA ASP A 61 6.66 -10.06 3.12
C ASP A 61 7.58 -10.21 1.89
N ALA A 62 7.02 -10.17 0.68
CA ALA A 62 7.81 -10.21 -0.55
C ALA A 62 8.73 -8.99 -0.68
N MET A 63 8.22 -7.78 -0.36
CA MET A 63 9.02 -6.56 -0.37
C MET A 63 10.14 -6.61 0.68
N CYS A 64 9.83 -7.03 1.91
CA CYS A 64 10.82 -7.17 2.99
C CYS A 64 11.91 -8.17 2.64
N ARG A 65 11.53 -9.36 2.14
CA ARG A 65 12.50 -10.38 1.68
C ARG A 65 13.43 -9.83 0.59
N TRP A 66 12.88 -9.12 -0.40
CA TRP A 66 13.70 -8.52 -1.45
C TRP A 66 14.67 -7.47 -0.91
N ALA A 67 14.22 -6.59 -0.01
CA ALA A 67 15.06 -5.55 0.58
C ALA A 67 16.23 -6.14 1.40
N GLN A 68 15.97 -7.19 2.17
CA GLN A 68 16.98 -7.90 2.97
C GLN A 68 18.04 -8.58 2.09
N ALA A 69 17.69 -8.99 0.86
CA ALA A 69 18.63 -9.61 -0.07
C ALA A 69 19.58 -8.61 -0.75
N GLN A 70 19.37 -7.29 -0.62
CA GLN A 70 20.21 -6.30 -1.28
C GLN A 70 21.53 -6.07 -0.51
N PRO A 71 22.67 -5.83 -1.21
CA PRO A 71 23.91 -5.43 -0.55
C PRO A 71 23.70 -4.12 0.22
N GLY A 72 23.71 -4.20 1.56
CA GLY A 72 23.42 -3.06 2.45
C GLY A 72 22.09 -3.15 3.22
N GLY A 73 21.26 -4.17 2.95
CA GLY A 73 20.12 -4.53 3.78
C GLY A 73 20.59 -5.13 5.11
N ARG A 74 21.11 -4.30 6.01
CA ARG A 74 21.58 -4.76 7.33
C ARG A 74 20.34 -5.19 8.14
N PRO A 75 20.24 -6.44 8.62
CA PRO A 75 19.32 -6.74 9.70
C PRO A 75 19.87 -6.02 10.95
N GLY A 76 19.10 -5.07 11.47
CA GLY A 76 19.27 -4.58 12.83
C GLY A 76 18.67 -5.59 13.80
#